data_AF-A0A5C6ZBZ9-F1
#
_entry.id   AF-A0A5C6ZBZ9-F1
#
_cell.length_a   1.000
_cell.length_b   1.000
_cell.length_c   1.000
_cell.angle_alpha   90.00
_cell.angle_beta   90.00
_cell.angle_gamma   90.00
#
_symmetry.space_group_name_H-M   'P 1'
#
loop_
_entity.id
_entity.type
_entity.pdbx_description
1 polymer ?
#
loop_
_entity_poly.entity_id
_entity_poly.type
_entity_poly.pdbx_seq_one_letter_code
_entity_poly.pdbx_strand_id
1 'polypeptide(L)' 'MEYIDYSSVKQKIERENCSKHKKHPKFEKTSKGFEILACCEEFRSDMIKRTKKIMAEETKSAIERMLKNTFK' A
#
# COMPACT_ATOMS: atom_id res chain seq x y z
N MET A 1 12.01 4.40 13.98
CA MET A 1 11.57 4.89 12.66
C MET A 1 10.50 3.93 12.19
N GLU A 2 9.25 4.39 12.07
CA GLU A 2 8.12 3.52 11.73
C GLU A 2 8.37 2.81 10.40
N TYR A 3 8.58 1.50 10.45
CA TYR A 3 8.83 0.67 9.28
C TYR A 3 7.46 0.35 8.66
N ILE A 4 6.93 1.27 7.85
CA ILE A 4 5.84 0.89 6.94
C ILE A 4 6.39 -0.22 6.05
N ASP A 5 5.77 -1.40 6.08
CA ASP A 5 6.24 -2.55 5.32
C ASP A 5 5.77 -2.43 3.87
N TYR A 6 6.54 -1.66 3.10
CA TYR A 6 6.33 -1.49 1.66
C TYR A 6 6.33 -2.82 0.89
N SER A 7 6.92 -3.88 1.43
CA SER A 7 6.94 -5.22 0.83
C SER A 7 5.57 -5.88 0.93
N SER A 8 4.94 -5.81 2.11
CA SER A 8 3.54 -6.23 2.34
C SER A 8 2.59 -5.45 1.43
N VAL A 9 2.73 -4.12 1.38
CA VAL A 9 1.92 -3.25 0.52
C VAL A 9 2.09 -3.62 -0.96
N LYS A 10 3.33 -3.77 -1.43
CA LYS A 10 3.64 -4.18 -2.80
C LYS A 10 2.94 -5.48 -3.18
N GLN A 11 3.07 -6.53 -2.37
CA GLN A 11 2.44 -7.82 -2.66
C GLN A 11 0.92 -7.73 -2.74
N LYS A 12 0.28 -6.94 -1.87
CA LYS A 12 -1.18 -6.75 -1.89
C LYS A 12 -1.62 -6.06 -3.17
N ILE A 13 -0.92 -5.01 -3.59
CA ILE A 13 -1.26 -4.23 -4.78
C ILE A 13 -1.00 -5.02 -6.06
N GLU A 14 0.16 -5.67 -6.20
CA GLU A 14 0.53 -6.38 -7.44
C GLU A 14 -0.30 -7.65 -7.67
N ARG A 15 -0.99 -8.18 -6.65
CA ARG A 15 -1.95 -9.30 -6.79
C ARG A 15 -3.29 -8.87 -7.37
N GLU A 16 -3.62 -7.58 -7.32
CA GLU A 16 -4.86 -7.08 -7.90
C GLU A 16 -4.81 -7.15 -9.43
N ASN A 17 -5.97 -7.26 -10.06
CA ASN A 17 -6.08 -7.16 -11.50
C ASN A 17 -7.04 -6.05 -11.91
N CYS A 18 -6.75 -5.43 -13.06
CA CYS A 18 -7.72 -4.53 -13.67
C CYS A 18 -8.89 -5.37 -14.18
N SER A 19 -10.11 -5.09 -13.72
CA SER A 19 -11.30 -5.81 -14.19
C SER A 19 -11.51 -5.72 -15.70
N LYS A 20 -11.13 -4.59 -16.32
CA LYS A 20 -11.28 -4.30 -17.75
C LYS A 20 -10.21 -4.96 -18.62
N HIS A 21 -8.93 -4.82 -18.24
CA HIS A 21 -7.80 -5.23 -19.07
C HIS A 21 -7.12 -6.52 -18.59
N LYS A 22 -7.50 -7.04 -17.43
CA LYS A 22 -6.91 -8.22 -16.75
C LYS A 22 -5.40 -8.14 -16.55
N LYS A 23 -4.84 -6.92 -16.50
CA LYS A 23 -3.43 -6.65 -16.24
C LYS A 23 -3.22 -6.33 -14.76
N HIS A 24 -2.10 -6.79 -14.22
CA HIS A 24 -1.65 -6.46 -12.88
C HIS A 24 -1.02 -5.06 -12.85
N PRO A 25 -1.22 -4.29 -11.75
CA PRO A 25 -0.46 -3.08 -11.53
C PRO A 25 0.95 -3.43 -11.05
N LYS A 26 1.89 -2.50 -11.21
CA LYS A 26 3.24 -2.58 -10.65
C LYS A 26 3.40 -1.50 -9.61
N PHE A 27 3.90 -1.88 -8.43
CA PHE A 27 4.16 -0.95 -7.34
C PHE A 27 5.66 -0.66 -7.28
N GLU A 28 6.01 0.63 -7.38
CA GLU A 28 7.38 1.10 -7.32
C GLU A 28 7.56 2.04 -6.13
N LYS A 29 8.47 1.68 -5.21
CA LYS A 29 8.86 2.56 -4.11
C LYS A 29 9.78 3.64 -4.67
N THR A 30 9.45 4.90 -4.42
CA THR A 30 10.28 6.05 -4.83
C THR A 30 10.88 6.72 -3.59
N SER A 31 11.89 7.56 -3.76
CA SER A 31 12.49 8.32 -2.66
C SER A 31 11.50 9.25 -1.95
N LYS A 32 10.42 9.65 -2.64
CA LYS A 32 9.35 10.52 -2.11
C LYS A 32 8.12 9.75 -1.61
N GLY A 33 8.08 8.42 -1.76
CA GLY A 33 6.93 7.61 -1.39
C GLY A 33 6.77 6.39 -2.28
N PHE A 34 5.76 6.40 -3.15
CA PHE A 34 5.46 5.30 -4.05
C PHE A 34 4.83 5.78 -5.36
N GLU A 35 4.93 4.95 -6.38
CA GLU A 35 4.27 5.08 -7.67
C GLU A 35 3.57 3.77 -8.03
N ILE A 36 2.45 3.89 -8.72
CA ILE A 36 1.68 2.75 -9.23
C ILE A 36 1.57 2.89 -10.73
N LEU A 37 2.14 1.93 -11.45
CA LEU A 37 2.00 1.77 -12.87
C LEU A 37 0.82 0.81 -13.12
N ALA A 38 -0.17 1.27 -13.87
CA ALA A 38 -1.38 0.50 -14.14
C ALA A 38 -1.78 0.65 -15.61
N CYS A 39 -2.57 -0.28 -16.12
CA CYS A 39 -2.99 -0.28 -17.53
C CYS A 39 -3.98 0.83 -17.91
N CYS A 40 -4.65 1.45 -16.94
CA CYS A 40 -5.58 2.56 -17.16
C CYS A 40 -5.68 3.44 -15.91
N GLU A 41 -6.14 4.68 -16.10
CA GLU A 41 -6.19 5.69 -15.03
C GLU A 41 -7.19 5.35 -13.92
N GLU A 42 -8.38 4.82 -14.27
CA GLU A 42 -9.37 4.39 -13.28
C GLU A 42 -8.76 3.38 -12.31
N PHE A 43 -8.14 2.33 -12.86
CA PHE A 43 -7.51 1.29 -12.04
C PHE A 43 -6.32 1.83 -11.25
N ARG A 44 -5.50 2.72 -11.85
CA ARG A 44 -4.41 3.39 -11.15
C ARG A 44 -4.92 4.17 -9.94
N SER A 45 -5.99 4.95 -10.11
CA SER A 45 -6.60 5.76 -9.04
C SER A 45 -7.13 4.87 -7.91
N ASP A 46 -7.79 3.78 -8.25
CA ASP A 46 -8.28 2.80 -7.27
C ASP A 46 -7.13 2.16 -6.49
N MET A 47 -6.06 1.76 -7.16
CA MET A 47 -4.86 1.19 -6.52
C MET A 47 -4.17 2.20 -5.62
N ILE A 48 -4.08 3.48 -6.00
CA ILE A 48 -3.53 4.54 -5.15
C ILE A 48 -4.37 4.71 -3.88
N LYS A 49 -5.71 4.72 -4.00
CA LYS A 49 -6.62 4.82 -2.84
C LYS A 49 -6.45 3.63 -1.89
N ARG A 50 -6.41 2.41 -2.43
CA ARG A 50 -6.19 1.20 -1.63
C ARG A 50 -4.85 1.22 -0.91
N THR A 51 -3.78 1.60 -1.62
CA THR A 51 -2.44 1.73 -1.05
C THR A 51 -2.43 2.69 0.14
N LYS A 52 -3.00 3.88 -0.01
CA LYS A 52 -3.11 4.86 1.09
C LYS A 52 -3.87 4.30 2.29
N LYS A 53 -4.95 3.56 2.07
CA LYS A 53 -5.73 2.92 3.14
C LYS A 53 -4.91 1.88 3.89
N ILE A 54 -4.24 0.97 3.16
CA ILE A 54 -3.40 -0.08 3.77
C ILE A 54 -2.28 0.56 4.60
N MET A 55 -1.61 1.58 4.06
CA MET A 55 -0.56 2.29 4.80
C MET A 55 -1.08 2.94 6.08
N ALA A 56 -2.24 3.61 6.03
CA ALA A 56 -2.84 4.23 7.21
C ALA A 56 -3.22 3.20 8.29
N GLU A 57 -3.75 2.04 7.89
CA GLU A 57 -4.08 0.94 8.80
C GLU A 57 -2.84 0.31 9.42
N GLU A 58 -1.77 0.12 8.65
CA GLU A 58 -0.49 -0.40 9.16
C GLU A 58 0.17 0.59 10.14
N THR A 59 0.19 1.88 9.82
CA THR A 59 0.67 2.94 10.74
C THR A 59 -0.15 2.95 12.04
N LYS A 60 -1.49 2.94 11.94
CA LYS A 60 -2.35 2.90 13.13
C LYS A 60 -2.05 1.67 14.00
N SER A 61 -1.94 0.50 13.38
CA SER A 61 -1.65 -0.76 14.07
C SER A 61 -0.26 -0.74 14.73
N ALA A 62 0.73 -0.13 14.10
CA ALA A 62 2.07 0.04 14.66
C ALA A 62 2.04 0.92 15.91
N ILE A 63 1.36 2.07 15.85
CA ILE A 63 1.17 2.97 17.00
C ILE A 63 0.45 2.25 18.15
N GLU A 64 -0.65 1.54 17.88
CA GLU A 64 -1.38 0.79 18.90
C GLU A 64 -0.52 -0.29 19.58
N ARG A 65 0.33 -1.00 18.82
CA ARG A 65 1.28 -1.98 19.38
C ARG A 65 2.35 -1.33 20.23
N MET A 66 2.90 -0.20 19.79
CA MET A 66 3.90 0.56 20.56
C MET A 66 3.33 1.03 21.90
N LEU A 67 2.11 1.61 21.88
CA LEU A 67 1.42 2.02 23.10
C LEU A 67 1.21 0.82 24.03
N LYS A 68 0.66 -0.30 23.55
CA LYS A 68 0.44 -1.50 24.38
C LYS A 68 1.72 -2.07 25.00
N ASN A 69 2.85 -1.99 24.30
CA ASN A 69 4.14 -2.45 24.83
C ASN A 69 4.78 -1.45 25.80
N THR A 70 4.42 -0.17 25.73
CA THR A 70 4.93 0.90 26.61
C THR A 70 4.15 0.98 27.93
N PHE A 71 2.86 0.63 27.92
CA PHE A 71 2.02 0.57 29.12
C PHE A 71 2.06 -0.81 29.83
N LYS A 72 3.06 -1.65 29.54
CA LYS A 72 3.34 -2.93 30.21
C LYS A 72 4.63 -2.82 30.99
#